data_AF-A0A6B3IIM6-F1
#
_entry.id   AF-A0A6B3IIM6-F1
#
_cell.length_a   1.000
_cell.length_b   1.000
_cell.length_c   1.000
_cell.angle_alpha   90.00
_cell.angle_beta   90.00
_cell.angle_gamma   90.00
#
_symmetry.space_group_name_H-M   'P 1'
#
loop_
_entity.id
_entity.type
_entity.pdbx_description
1 polymer ?
#
loop_
_entity_poly.entity_id
_entity_poly.type
_entity_poly.pdbx_seq_one_letter_code
_entity_poly.pdbx_strand_id
1 'polypeptide(L)' 'VDTLDWTTPGTGTIVRRVLDGAAPGVVVLSHDAGGNRSQSVAALRRYLPRLLDEGYRITVPQRV' A
#
# COMPACT_ATOMS: atom_id res chain seq x y z
N VAL A 1 5.28 -6.47 -1.25
CA VAL A 1 5.00 -5.55 -2.38
C VAL A 1 5.68 -4.23 -2.11
N ASP A 2 6.58 -3.84 -3.02
CA ASP A 2 7.11 -2.48 -3.03
C ASP A 2 6.21 -1.59 -3.88
N THR A 3 5.70 -0.50 -3.29
CA THR A 3 4.83 0.45 -3.99
C THR A 3 5.62 1.39 -4.91
N LEU A 4 6.92 1.56 -4.66
CA LEU A 4 7.78 2.60 -5.25
C LEU A 4 7.16 4.00 -5.15
N ASP A 5 6.39 4.27 -4.10
CA ASP A 5 5.65 5.52 -3.90
C ASP A 5 6.58 6.74 -3.75
N TRP A 6 7.81 6.53 -3.28
CA TRP A 6 8.86 7.55 -3.21
C TRP A 6 9.20 8.19 -4.57
N THR A 7 8.94 7.49 -5.69
CA THR A 7 9.13 8.02 -7.05
C THR A 7 7.99 8.93 -7.54
N THR A 8 6.97 9.16 -6.71
CA THR A 8 5.73 9.89 -7.05
C THR A 8 5.02 9.38 -8.34
N PRO A 9 4.79 8.06 -8.48
CA PRO A 9 4.32 7.43 -9.73
C PRO A 9 2.82 7.63 -10.01
N GLY A 10 2.11 8.40 -9.17
CA GLY A 10 0.66 8.60 -9.23
C GLY A 10 -0.12 7.61 -8.35
N THR A 11 -1.19 8.11 -7.72
CA THR A 11 -2.06 7.34 -6.81
C THR A 11 -2.59 6.04 -7.44
N GLY A 12 -3.04 6.09 -8.70
CA GLY A 12 -3.55 4.91 -9.39
C GLY A 12 -2.51 3.81 -9.58
N THR A 13 -1.25 4.20 -9.83
CA THR A 13 -0.14 3.25 -9.96
C THR A 13 0.16 2.56 -8.63
N ILE A 14 0.16 3.31 -7.52
CA ILE A 14 0.37 2.75 -6.18
C ILE A 14 -0.74 1.74 -5.85
N VAL A 15 -2.01 2.14 -6.06
CA VAL A 15 -3.17 1.26 -5.80
C VAL A 15 -3.08 -0.04 -6.59
N ARG A 16 -2.84 0.05 -7.91
CA ARG A 16 -2.72 -1.13 -8.77
C ARG A 16 -1.61 -2.07 -8.31
N ARG A 17 -0.40 -1.54 -8.02
CA ARG A 17 0.72 -2.35 -7.52
C ARG A 17 0.36 -3.11 -6.23
N VAL A 18 -0.35 -2.47 -5.31
CA VAL A 18 -0.78 -3.12 -4.06
C VAL A 18 -1.79 -4.22 -4.33
N LEU A 19 -2.81 -3.95 -5.13
CA LEU A 19 -3.88 -4.90 -5.40
C LEU A 19 -3.40 -6.09 -6.24
N ASP A 20 -2.59 -5.85 -7.26
CA ASP A 20 -2.02 -6.91 -8.11
C ASP A 20 -1.05 -7.82 -7.32
N GLY A 21 -0.43 -7.28 -6.28
CA GLY A 21 0.50 -8.01 -5.41
C GLY A 21 -0.10 -8.51 -4.10
N ALA A 22 -1.40 -8.34 -3.88
CA ALA A 22 -2.06 -8.74 -2.64
C ALA A 22 -2.16 -10.27 -2.55
N ALA A 23 -1.60 -10.84 -1.48
CA ALA A 23 -1.71 -12.26 -1.16
C ALA A 23 -1.55 -12.46 0.36
N PRO A 24 -2.02 -13.60 0.92
CA PRO A 24 -1.82 -13.90 2.34
C PRO A 24 -0.35 -13.81 2.75
N GLY A 25 -0.07 -13.10 3.85
CA GLY A 25 1.28 -12.96 4.41
C GLY A 25 2.17 -11.89 3.76
N VAL A 26 1.70 -11.19 2.73
CA VAL A 26 2.48 -10.13 2.07
C VAL A 26 2.64 -8.90 2.97
N VAL A 27 3.86 -8.34 2.99
CA VAL A 27 4.15 -7.02 3.56
C VAL A 27 4.18 -5.96 2.45
N VAL A 28 3.46 -4.86 2.64
CA VAL A 28 3.45 -3.71 1.74
C VAL A 28 4.41 -2.63 2.27
N LEU A 29 5.32 -2.14 1.43
CA LEU A 29 6.26 -1.07 1.76
C LEU A 29 5.75 0.28 1.22
N SER A 30 5.76 1.32 2.06
CA SER A 30 5.36 2.70 1.71
C SER A 30 6.18 3.72 2.51
N HIS A 31 6.20 4.98 2.06
CA HIS A 31 6.97 6.06 2.68
C HIS A 31 6.05 7.20 3.17
N ASP A 32 6.36 7.76 4.34
CA ASP A 32 5.64 8.87 4.96
C ASP A 32 6.47 10.17 5.07
N ALA A 33 7.72 10.17 4.60
CA ALA A 33 8.63 11.32 4.63
C ALA A 33 9.36 11.56 3.29
N GLY A 34 10.21 12.60 3.24
CA GLY A 34 11.07 12.90 2.09
C GLY A 34 10.43 13.73 0.97
N GLY A 35 9.44 14.58 1.28
CA GLY A 35 8.75 15.46 0.33
C GLY A 35 7.23 15.26 0.30
N ASN A 36 6.58 15.69 -0.78
CA ASN A 36 5.12 15.54 -0.92
C ASN A 36 4.72 14.06 -1.07
N ARG A 37 4.02 13.51 -0.06
CA ARG A 37 3.50 12.13 -0.02
C ARG A 37 1.98 12.04 -0.21
N SER A 38 1.33 13.07 -0.75
CA SER A 38 -0.12 13.10 -0.98
C SER A 38 -0.62 11.92 -1.81
N GLN A 39 0.16 11.43 -2.78
CA GLN A 39 -0.19 10.25 -3.57
C GLN A 39 -0.21 8.96 -2.74
N SER A 40 0.76 8.76 -1.84
CA SER A 40 0.83 7.63 -0.92
C SER A 40 -0.39 7.62 0.01
N VAL A 41 -0.69 8.76 0.63
CA VAL A 41 -1.85 8.89 1.53
C VAL A 41 -3.17 8.71 0.77
N ALA A 42 -3.29 9.25 -0.44
CA ALA A 42 -4.46 9.04 -1.29
C ALA A 42 -4.62 7.57 -1.72
N ALA A 43 -3.51 6.84 -1.91
CA ALA A 43 -3.54 5.43 -2.25
C ALA A 43 -3.99 4.57 -1.06
N LEU A 44 -3.47 4.83 0.13
CA LEU A 44 -3.90 4.18 1.38
C LEU A 44 -5.42 4.26 1.56
N ARG A 45 -6.00 5.46 1.35
CA ARG A 45 -7.46 5.67 1.41
C ARG A 45 -8.27 4.85 0.40
N ARG A 46 -7.66 4.34 -0.66
CA ARG A 46 -8.34 3.57 -1.71
C ARG A 46 -8.16 2.07 -1.55
N TYR A 47 -6.92 1.60 -1.36
CA TYR A 47 -6.68 0.16 -1.33
C TYR A 47 -6.96 -0.47 0.03
N LEU A 48 -6.84 0.26 1.15
CA LEU A 48 -7.09 -0.34 2.48
C LEU A 48 -8.55 -0.78 2.65
N PRO A 49 -9.57 0.05 2.35
CA PRO A 49 -10.97 -0.40 2.45
C PRO A 49 -11.25 -1.59 1.54
N ARG A 50 -10.74 -1.56 0.30
CA ARG A 50 -10.93 -2.66 -0.66
C ARG A 50 -10.34 -3.98 -0.16
N LEU A 51 -9.13 -3.98 0.41
CA LEU A 51 -8.52 -5.18 0.97
C LEU A 51 -9.33 -5.70 2.18
N LEU A 52 -9.85 -4.80 3.02
CA LEU A 52 -10.72 -5.19 4.13
C LEU A 52 -12.03 -5.83 3.62
N ASP A 53 -12.64 -5.25 2.58
CA ASP A 53 -13.85 -5.79 1.93
C ASP A 53 -13.60 -7.15 1.26
N GLU A 54 -12.39 -7.38 0.74
CA GLU A 54 -11.93 -8.67 0.19
C GLU A 54 -11.56 -9.70 1.28
N GLY A 55 -11.71 -9.35 2.57
CA GLY A 55 -11.51 -10.26 3.70
C GLY A 55 -10.08 -10.33 4.26
N TYR A 56 -9.18 -9.46 3.80
CA TYR A 56 -7.83 -9.37 4.37
C TYR A 56 -7.86 -8.76 5.77
N ARG A 57 -6.95 -9.21 6.63
CA ARG A 57 -6.67 -8.59 7.93
C ARG A 57 -5.34 -7.85 7.86
N ILE A 58 -5.37 -6.54 8.09
CA ILE A 58 -4.16 -5.74 8.25
C ILE A 58 -3.56 -6.02 9.63
N THR A 59 -2.28 -6.34 9.67
CA THR A 59 -1.52 -6.56 10.90
C THR A 59 -0.11 -6.01 10.74
N VAL A 60 0.60 -5.86 11.85
CA VAL A 60 2.04 -5.60 11.84
C VAL A 60 2.82 -6.90 11.55
N PRO A 61 4.03 -6.82 10.96
CA PRO A 61 4.91 -7.97 10.83
C PRO A 61 5.17 -8.64 12.18
N GLN A 62 5.17 -9.97 12.20
CA GLN A 62 5.54 -10.75 13.37
C GLN A 62 7.06 -10.71 13.54
N ARG A 63 7.55 -10.57 14.78
CA ARG A 63 8.94 -10.87 15.09
C ARG A 63 9.08 -12.38 15.18
N VAL A 64 10.06 -12.93 14.44
CA VAL A 64 10.56 -14.30 14.65
C VAL A 64 11.55 -14.33 15.78
#